data_AF-A0AA35JBX1-F1
#
_entry.id   AF-A0AA35JBX1-F1
#
_cell.length_a   1.000
_cell.length_b   1.000
_cell.length_c   1.000
_cell.angle_alpha   90.00
_cell.angle_beta   90.00
_cell.angle_gamma   90.00
#
_symmetry.space_group_name_H-M   'P 1'
#
loop_
_entity.id
_entity.type
_entity.pdbx_description
1 polymer ?
#
loop_
_entity_poly.entity_id
_entity_poly.type
_entity_poly.pdbx_seq_one_letter_code
_entity_poly.pdbx_strand_id
1 'polypeptide(L)'
;MNHSESLTFNQLTQDYINKLKDAFQMLDEDEDGIISRKDLTKMYATLGKTLTDEEWSNMVPGNDNTTKEVGEEGVSFPIFLSIMGKNLSQFPEREELEKSFKSISGKDDLNIPLSEVIGSLKEAGFENPDEEFAKLFKLFTTNQQTTDEKTFRGKLFLDSITD
;
A
#
# COMPACT_ATOMS: atom_id res chain seq x y z
N MET A 1 -28.74 4.95 -13.42
CA MET A 1 -28.46 4.28 -12.13
C MET A 1 -26.96 4.01 -12.09
N ASN A 2 -26.34 4.36 -10.97
CA ASN A 2 -24.92 4.54 -10.63
C ASN A 2 -23.83 3.91 -11.52
N HIS A 3 -22.95 4.78 -12.05
CA HIS A 3 -21.65 4.43 -12.65
C HIS A 3 -20.47 5.07 -11.89
N SER A 4 -20.64 5.42 -10.61
CA SER A 4 -19.67 6.24 -9.86
C SER A 4 -18.88 5.49 -8.78
N GLU A 5 -19.17 4.21 -8.53
CA GLU A 5 -18.64 3.47 -7.35
C GLU A 5 -17.37 2.64 -7.65
N SER A 6 -17.08 2.31 -8.91
CA SER A 6 -15.86 1.56 -9.30
C SER A 6 -14.60 2.43 -9.39
N LEU A 7 -14.75 3.76 -9.39
CA LEU A 7 -13.63 4.67 -9.57
C LEU A 7 -12.71 4.71 -8.34
N THR A 8 -13.17 4.47 -7.12
CA THR A 8 -12.37 4.72 -5.92
C THR A 8 -11.38 3.61 -5.58
N PHE A 9 -11.77 2.34 -5.71
CA PHE A 9 -10.85 1.22 -5.48
C PHE A 9 -9.87 1.06 -6.64
N ASN A 10 -10.36 1.18 -7.88
CA ASN A 10 -9.48 1.28 -9.04
C ASN A 10 -8.60 2.52 -8.94
N GLN A 11 -9.06 3.69 -8.48
CA GLN A 11 -8.17 4.84 -8.32
C GLN A 11 -7.14 4.64 -7.22
N LEU A 12 -7.46 4.01 -6.09
CA LEU A 12 -6.47 3.74 -5.04
C LEU A 12 -5.44 2.69 -5.49
N THR A 13 -5.89 1.62 -6.14
CA THR A 13 -4.99 0.64 -6.76
C THR A 13 -4.24 1.22 -7.96
N GLN A 14 -4.83 2.12 -8.75
CA GLN A 14 -4.16 2.80 -9.86
C GLN A 14 -3.19 3.85 -9.36
N ASP A 15 -3.50 4.66 -8.34
CA ASP A 15 -2.57 5.57 -7.68
C ASP A 15 -1.41 4.77 -7.09
N TYR A 16 -1.70 3.60 -6.51
CA TYR A 16 -0.68 2.72 -5.97
C TYR A 16 0.16 2.05 -7.06
N ILE A 17 -0.45 1.55 -8.13
CA ILE A 17 0.25 1.04 -9.32
C ILE A 17 1.08 2.14 -9.96
N ASN A 18 0.57 3.37 -10.03
CA ASN A 18 1.29 4.53 -10.52
C ASN A 18 2.46 4.89 -9.59
N LYS A 19 2.29 4.84 -8.27
CA LYS A 19 3.39 5.01 -7.30
C LYS A 19 4.45 3.91 -7.43
N LEU A 20 4.03 2.67 -7.63
CA LEU A 20 4.94 1.55 -7.87
C LEU A 20 5.66 1.71 -9.21
N LYS A 21 4.97 2.24 -10.22
CA LYS A 21 5.55 2.55 -11.53
C LYS A 21 6.53 3.71 -11.44
N ASP A 22 6.19 4.79 -10.74
CA ASP A 22 7.07 5.93 -10.50
C ASP A 22 8.29 5.50 -9.68
N ALA A 23 8.09 4.68 -8.65
CA ALA A 23 9.19 4.10 -7.87
C ALA A 23 10.07 3.18 -8.72
N PHE A 24 9.48 2.38 -9.62
CA PHE A 24 10.23 1.56 -10.56
C PHE A 24 11.06 2.42 -11.51
N GLN A 25 10.47 3.45 -12.11
CA GLN A 25 11.17 4.41 -12.99
C GLN A 25 12.25 5.21 -12.27
N MET A 26 12.09 5.46 -10.97
CA MET A 26 13.13 6.11 -10.16
C MET A 26 14.31 5.17 -9.87
N LEU A 27 14.09 3.85 -9.89
CA LEU A 27 15.11 2.83 -9.67
C LEU A 27 15.77 2.35 -10.95
N ASP A 28 15.09 2.45 -12.10
CA ASP A 28 15.56 2.11 -13.45
C ASP A 28 16.18 3.34 -14.12
N GLU A 29 17.47 3.58 -13.88
CA GLU A 29 18.16 4.80 -14.34
C GLU A 29 18.42 4.85 -15.85
N ASP A 30 18.62 3.71 -16.50
CA ASP A 30 18.84 3.61 -17.94
C ASP A 30 17.55 3.37 -18.74
N GLU A 31 16.40 3.33 -18.05
CA GLU A 31 15.05 3.21 -18.61
C GLU A 31 14.91 1.99 -19.52
N ASP A 32 15.64 0.91 -19.22
CA ASP A 32 15.64 -0.32 -20.02
C ASP A 32 14.47 -1.26 -19.65
N GLY A 33 13.72 -0.91 -18.61
CA GLY A 33 12.58 -1.66 -18.09
C GLY A 33 12.97 -2.75 -17.09
N ILE A 34 14.23 -2.75 -16.63
CA ILE A 34 14.80 -3.75 -15.72
C ILE A 34 15.68 -3.05 -14.67
N ILE A 35 15.31 -3.14 -13.39
CA ILE A 35 16.16 -2.65 -12.31
C ILE A 35 17.37 -3.58 -12.16
N SER A 36 18.52 -3.16 -12.68
CA SER A 36 19.76 -3.92 -12.59
C SER A 36 20.50 -3.64 -11.28
N ARG A 37 21.53 -4.43 -11.01
CA ARG A 37 22.41 -4.20 -9.85
C ARG A 37 23.09 -2.83 -9.92
N LYS A 38 23.38 -2.35 -11.13
CA LYS A 38 24.02 -1.04 -11.31
C LYS A 38 23.09 0.07 -10.88
N ASP A 39 21.81 -0.01 -11.19
CA ASP A 39 20.86 1.06 -10.90
C ASP A 39 20.57 1.18 -9.41
N LEU A 40 20.38 0.04 -8.73
CA LEU A 40 20.31 0.02 -7.26
C LEU A 40 21.62 0.50 -6.61
N THR A 41 22.79 0.14 -7.16
CA THR A 41 24.08 0.60 -6.62
C THR A 41 24.21 2.11 -6.71
N LYS A 42 23.76 2.72 -7.81
CA LYS A 42 23.76 4.18 -7.98
C LYS A 42 22.74 4.87 -7.07
N MET A 43 21.56 4.28 -6.89
CA MET A 43 20.57 4.78 -5.92
C MET A 43 21.14 4.75 -4.50
N TYR A 44 21.77 3.64 -4.09
CA TYR A 44 22.45 3.54 -2.79
C TYR A 44 23.60 4.54 -2.66
N ALA A 45 24.38 4.75 -3.72
CA ALA A 45 25.44 5.75 -3.74
C ALA A 45 24.89 7.17 -3.55
N THR A 46 23.71 7.47 -4.10
CA THR A 46 23.00 8.75 -3.91
C THR A 46 22.57 8.96 -2.45
N LEU A 47 22.28 7.85 -1.73
CA LEU A 47 22.01 7.85 -0.29
C LEU A 47 23.28 7.79 0.58
N GLY A 48 24.48 7.84 -0.03
CA GLY A 48 25.77 7.70 0.67
C GLY A 48 26.02 6.30 1.22
N LYS A 49 25.29 5.28 0.73
CA LYS A 49 25.40 3.88 1.13
C LYS A 49 26.04 3.05 0.01
N THR A 50 26.56 1.89 0.37
CA THR A 50 27.07 0.91 -0.60
C THR A 50 26.18 -0.32 -0.53
N LEU A 51 25.60 -0.70 -1.67
CA LEU A 51 24.80 -1.92 -1.78
C LEU A 51 25.71 -3.14 -1.65
N THR A 52 25.48 -3.97 -0.62
CA THR A 52 26.23 -5.23 -0.45
C THR A 52 25.64 -6.37 -1.28
N ASP A 53 26.43 -7.40 -1.55
CA ASP A 53 25.95 -8.63 -2.21
C ASP A 53 24.78 -9.28 -1.46
N GLU A 54 24.78 -9.21 -0.13
CA GLU A 54 23.71 -9.73 0.72
C GLU A 54 22.42 -8.91 0.57
N GLU A 55 22.50 -7.58 0.53
CA GLU A 55 21.33 -6.72 0.30
C GLU A 55 20.76 -6.92 -1.11
N TRP A 56 21.61 -7.02 -2.13
CA TRP A 56 21.19 -7.36 -3.48
C TRP A 56 20.50 -8.73 -3.54
N SER A 57 21.09 -9.76 -2.91
CA SER A 57 20.51 -11.10 -2.86
C SER A 57 19.20 -11.17 -2.08
N ASN A 58 18.98 -10.28 -1.11
CA ASN A 58 17.72 -10.17 -0.37
C ASN A 58 16.64 -9.42 -1.16
N MET A 59 17.02 -8.41 -1.95
CA MET A 59 16.08 -7.63 -2.78
C MET A 59 15.61 -8.38 -4.02
N VAL A 60 16.38 -9.36 -4.50
CA VAL A 60 16.01 -10.24 -5.61
C VAL A 60 15.56 -11.60 -5.02
N PRO A 61 14.26 -11.82 -4.73
CA PRO A 61 13.79 -13.09 -4.22
C PRO A 61 13.80 -14.13 -5.34
N GLY A 62 14.95 -14.79 -5.53
CA GLY A 62 15.18 -15.60 -6.70
C GLY A 62 16.36 -16.56 -6.68
N ASN A 63 16.94 -16.90 -5.52
CA ASN A 63 17.73 -18.15 -5.43
C ASN A 63 16.90 -19.32 -4.83
N ASP A 64 15.58 -19.16 -4.76
CA ASP A 64 14.69 -20.29 -4.53
C ASP A 64 14.28 -20.86 -5.90
N ASN A 65 14.42 -22.17 -6.07
CA ASN A 65 14.58 -22.93 -7.32
C ASN A 65 13.42 -22.88 -8.35
N THR A 66 12.52 -21.89 -8.29
CA THR A 66 11.33 -21.77 -9.13
C THR A 66 11.41 -20.70 -10.21
N THR A 67 12.37 -19.76 -10.12
CA THR A 67 12.58 -18.72 -11.12
C THR A 67 14.01 -18.78 -11.67
N LYS A 68 14.28 -19.79 -12.51
CA LYS A 68 15.55 -19.92 -13.24
C LYS A 68 15.83 -18.80 -14.26
N GLU A 69 14.90 -17.85 -14.41
CA GLU A 69 14.99 -16.74 -15.36
C GLU A 69 15.38 -15.41 -14.71
N VAL A 70 15.56 -15.33 -13.39
CA VAL A 70 16.24 -14.19 -12.74
C VAL A 70 17.77 -14.38 -12.82
N GLY A 71 18.24 -14.86 -13.97
CA GLY A 71 19.66 -15.08 -14.23
C GLY A 71 20.27 -13.76 -14.66
N GLU A 72 21.10 -13.14 -13.82
CA GLU A 72 21.98 -12.01 -14.13
C GLU A 72 21.34 -10.71 -14.69
N GLU A 73 20.08 -10.71 -15.15
CA GLU A 73 19.48 -9.64 -15.94
C GLU A 73 18.80 -8.55 -15.10
N GLY A 74 18.39 -8.82 -13.85
CA GLY A 74 17.82 -7.80 -12.94
C GLY A 74 16.32 -8.01 -12.62
N VAL A 75 15.68 -6.98 -12.06
CA VAL A 75 14.27 -7.02 -11.63
C VAL A 75 13.39 -6.27 -12.62
N SER A 76 12.63 -6.99 -13.44
CA SER A 76 11.64 -6.39 -14.35
C SER A 76 10.40 -5.89 -13.60
N PHE A 77 9.63 -4.97 -14.20
CA PHE A 77 8.42 -4.43 -13.56
C PHE A 77 7.43 -5.50 -13.05
N PRO A 78 7.11 -6.58 -13.79
CA PRO A 78 6.27 -7.67 -13.29
C PRO A 78 6.85 -8.40 -12.07
N ILE A 79 8.18 -8.56 -12.02
CA ILE A 79 8.87 -9.15 -10.87
C ILE A 79 8.83 -8.17 -9.71
N PHE A 80 9.13 -6.88 -9.93
CA PHE A 80 9.01 -5.82 -8.93
C PHE A 80 7.61 -5.79 -8.29
N LEU A 81 6.55 -5.90 -9.11
CA LEU A 81 5.17 -6.04 -8.63
C LEU A 81 4.95 -7.33 -7.84
N SER A 82 5.62 -8.42 -8.17
CA SER A 82 5.53 -9.69 -7.41
C SER A 82 6.32 -9.63 -6.09
N ILE A 83 7.42 -8.88 -6.02
CA ILE A 83 8.23 -8.64 -4.81
C ILE A 83 7.49 -7.69 -3.88
N MET A 84 7.02 -6.56 -4.41
CA MET A 84 6.14 -5.64 -3.72
C MET A 84 4.84 -6.36 -3.36
N GLY A 85 4.31 -7.23 -4.23
CA GLY A 85 3.21 -8.18 -4.03
C GLY A 85 3.39 -9.15 -2.88
N LYS A 86 4.60 -9.69 -2.72
CA LYS A 86 4.95 -10.57 -1.59
C LYS A 86 5.19 -9.78 -0.30
N ASN A 87 5.69 -8.54 -0.38
CA ASN A 87 5.66 -7.62 0.77
C ASN A 87 4.23 -7.10 1.05
N LEU A 88 3.35 -7.06 0.05
CA LEU A 88 1.91 -6.77 0.15
C LEU A 88 1.14 -7.92 0.82
N SER A 89 1.77 -9.04 1.16
CA SER A 89 1.27 -9.93 2.22
C SER A 89 1.19 -9.21 3.58
N GLN A 90 1.72 -7.98 3.69
CA GLN A 90 1.51 -7.06 4.82
C GLN A 90 0.35 -6.08 4.62
N PHE A 91 -0.34 -6.07 3.48
CA PHE A 91 -1.67 -5.45 3.47
C PHE A 91 -2.57 -6.35 4.29
N PRO A 92 -3.12 -5.84 5.41
CA PRO A 92 -3.92 -6.65 6.29
C PRO A 92 -5.07 -7.26 5.48
N GLU A 93 -5.18 -8.59 5.53
CA GLU A 93 -6.26 -9.30 4.86
C GLU A 93 -7.60 -8.76 5.36
N ARG A 94 -8.69 -8.92 4.58
CA ARG A 94 -10.03 -8.49 4.98
C ARG A 94 -10.35 -8.89 6.43
N GLU A 95 -9.96 -10.10 6.82
CA GLU A 95 -10.19 -10.62 8.17
C GLU A 95 -9.38 -9.88 9.25
N GLU A 96 -8.14 -9.47 8.97
CA GLU A 96 -7.31 -8.66 9.88
C GLU A 96 -7.80 -7.22 9.99
N LEU A 97 -8.21 -6.62 8.86
CA LEU A 97 -8.85 -5.30 8.86
C LEU A 97 -10.18 -5.31 9.62
N GLU A 98 -11.00 -6.34 9.41
CA GLU A 98 -12.26 -6.51 10.14
C GLU A 98 -12.01 -6.67 11.64
N LYS A 99 -11.03 -7.50 12.05
CA LYS A 99 -10.64 -7.63 13.46
C LYS A 99 -10.18 -6.31 14.05
N SER A 100 -9.35 -5.55 13.33
CA SER A 100 -8.88 -4.24 13.76
C SER A 100 -10.05 -3.26 13.95
N PHE A 101 -10.96 -3.19 12.98
CA PHE A 101 -12.15 -2.33 13.07
C PHE A 101 -13.14 -2.75 14.16
N LYS A 102 -13.29 -4.06 14.42
CA LYS A 102 -14.06 -4.56 15.57
C LYS A 102 -13.43 -4.14 16.89
N SER A 103 -12.10 -4.21 16.99
CA SER A 103 -11.37 -3.79 18.18
C SER A 103 -11.52 -2.29 18.46
N ILE A 104 -11.56 -1.46 17.41
CA ILE A 104 -11.71 0.00 17.54
C ILE A 104 -13.18 0.40 17.79
N SER A 105 -14.14 -0.15 17.03
CA SER A 105 -15.56 0.20 17.20
C SER A 105 -16.18 -0.37 18.48
N GLY A 106 -15.64 -1.49 18.97
CA GLY A 106 -16.26 -2.29 20.04
C GLY A 106 -17.62 -2.89 19.64
N LYS A 107 -17.99 -2.88 18.35
CA LYS A 107 -19.31 -3.30 17.84
C LYS A 107 -19.20 -4.05 16.51
N ASP A 108 -20.21 -4.86 16.21
CA ASP A 108 -20.27 -5.61 14.94
C ASP A 108 -20.66 -4.76 13.72
N ASP A 109 -21.20 -3.54 13.91
CA ASP A 109 -21.60 -2.70 12.78
C ASP A 109 -20.42 -1.99 12.09
N LEU A 110 -19.22 -2.06 12.68
CA LEU A 110 -17.97 -1.46 12.17
C LEU A 110 -18.09 0.05 11.88
N ASN A 111 -19.08 0.71 12.45
CA ASN A 111 -19.18 2.17 12.41
C ASN A 111 -18.32 2.71 13.54
N ILE A 112 -17.22 3.33 13.15
CA ILE A 112 -16.21 3.83 14.07
C ILE A 112 -16.27 5.35 14.05
N PRO A 113 -16.27 6.04 15.19
CA PRO A 113 -16.04 7.48 15.21
C PRO A 113 -14.74 7.83 14.47
N LEU A 114 -14.77 8.84 13.58
CA LEU A 114 -13.58 9.18 12.79
C LEU A 114 -12.39 9.57 13.68
N SER A 115 -12.67 10.17 14.84
CA SER A 115 -11.73 10.48 15.91
C SER A 115 -10.93 9.24 16.36
N GLU A 116 -11.60 8.11 16.57
CA GLU A 116 -10.99 6.82 16.99
C GLU A 116 -10.12 6.21 15.88
N VAL A 117 -10.56 6.28 14.62
CA VAL A 117 -9.76 5.83 13.48
C VAL A 117 -8.49 6.66 13.35
N ILE A 118 -8.60 7.99 13.47
CA ILE A 118 -7.47 8.91 13.45
C ILE A 118 -6.52 8.64 14.63
N GLY A 119 -7.05 8.41 15.83
CA GLY A 119 -6.27 8.06 17.02
C GLY A 119 -5.45 6.78 16.80
N SER A 120 -6.10 5.73 16.31
CA SER A 120 -5.43 4.46 15.99
C SER A 120 -4.33 4.61 14.95
N LEU A 121 -4.53 5.45 13.92
CA LEU A 121 -3.49 5.74 12.92
C LEU A 121 -2.31 6.52 13.53
N LYS A 122 -2.57 7.48 14.43
CA LYS A 122 -1.49 8.19 15.14
C LYS A 122 -0.68 7.26 16.04
N GLU A 123 -1.35 6.35 16.74
CA GLU A 123 -0.66 5.32 17.55
C GLU A 123 0.15 4.35 16.70
N ALA A 124 -0.29 4.07 15.46
CA ALA A 124 0.48 3.28 14.50
C ALA A 124 1.67 4.02 13.88
N GLY A 125 1.85 5.31 14.18
CA GLY A 125 2.99 6.12 13.74
C GLY A 125 2.73 7.05 12.55
N PHE A 126 1.48 7.21 12.11
CA PHE A 126 1.13 8.22 11.11
C PHE A 126 1.06 9.60 11.75
N GLU A 127 1.91 10.55 11.29
CA GLU A 127 2.00 11.89 11.89
C GLU A 127 0.75 12.75 11.59
N ASN A 128 0.25 12.74 10.35
CA ASN A 128 -0.87 13.59 9.89
C ASN A 128 -1.98 12.80 9.15
N PRO A 129 -2.58 11.78 9.78
CA PRO A 129 -3.55 10.91 9.11
C PRO A 129 -4.82 11.65 8.66
N ASP A 130 -5.20 12.74 9.34
CA ASP A 130 -6.34 13.57 8.95
C ASP A 130 -6.17 14.24 7.58
N GLU A 131 -4.94 14.60 7.20
CA GLU A 131 -4.62 15.14 5.88
C GLU A 131 -4.33 14.03 4.87
N GLU A 132 -3.49 13.06 5.24
CA GLU A 132 -3.07 11.97 4.34
C GLU A 132 -4.25 11.13 3.86
N PHE A 133 -5.21 10.84 4.75
CA PHE A 133 -6.38 10.05 4.45
C PHE A 133 -7.64 10.92 4.24
N ALA A 134 -7.51 12.24 4.10
CA ALA A 134 -8.64 13.16 3.95
C ALA A 134 -9.61 12.74 2.83
N LYS A 135 -9.09 12.29 1.69
CA LYS A 135 -9.88 11.78 0.57
C LYS A 135 -10.63 10.50 0.93
N LEU A 136 -9.96 9.56 1.59
CA LEU A 136 -10.55 8.30 2.04
C LEU A 136 -11.65 8.56 3.07
N PHE A 137 -11.38 9.38 4.08
CA PHE A 137 -12.38 9.76 5.08
C PHE A 137 -13.57 10.45 4.45
N LYS A 138 -13.37 11.32 3.46
CA LYS A 138 -14.48 11.96 2.74
C LYS A 138 -15.39 10.94 2.03
N LEU A 139 -14.85 9.82 1.56
CA LEU A 139 -15.61 8.78 0.86
C LEU A 139 -16.35 7.84 1.83
N PHE A 140 -15.70 7.46 2.92
CA PHE A 140 -16.20 6.42 3.82
C PHE A 140 -16.82 6.95 5.11
N THR A 141 -16.83 8.27 5.35
CA THR A 141 -17.49 8.85 6.52
C THR A 141 -18.89 9.38 6.19
N THR A 142 -19.74 9.42 7.22
CA THR A 142 -21.03 10.11 7.20
C THR A 142 -21.15 11.00 8.44
N ASN A 143 -21.90 12.10 8.34
CA ASN A 143 -22.22 12.91 9.52
C ASN A 143 -23.34 12.22 10.29
N GLN A 144 -23.22 12.08 11.61
CA GLN A 144 -24.37 11.73 12.45
C GLN A 144 -25.29 12.93 12.58
N GLN A 145 -26.61 12.71 12.48
CA GLN A 145 -27.63 13.79 12.46
C GLN A 145 -27.74 14.58 13.78
N THR A 146 -27.01 14.17 14.83
CA THR A 146 -27.14 14.74 16.18
C THR A 146 -25.83 15.22 16.79
N THR A 147 -24.69 14.95 16.16
CA THR A 147 -23.35 15.36 16.61
C THR A 147 -22.53 15.84 15.41
N ASP A 148 -21.66 16.83 15.57
CA ASP A 148 -20.69 17.24 14.54
C ASP A 148 -19.61 16.15 14.27
N GLU A 149 -19.73 14.98 14.89
CA GLU A 149 -18.78 13.89 14.76
C GLU A 149 -19.09 13.06 13.50
N LYS A 150 -18.05 12.88 12.69
CA LYS A 150 -18.10 12.00 11.52
C LYS A 150 -17.92 10.56 11.95
N THR A 151 -18.72 9.68 11.37
CA THR A 151 -18.61 8.23 11.58
C THR A 151 -18.01 7.59 10.33
N PHE A 152 -16.88 6.91 10.49
CA PHE A 152 -16.26 6.07 9.49
C PHE A 152 -17.02 4.74 9.34
N ARG A 153 -17.45 4.44 8.12
CA ARG A 153 -18.22 3.24 7.79
C ARG A 153 -17.27 2.11 7.40
N GLY A 154 -16.69 1.44 8.40
CA GLY A 154 -15.70 0.38 8.20
C GLY A 154 -16.20 -0.77 7.33
N LYS A 155 -17.48 -1.15 7.46
CA LYS A 155 -18.09 -2.17 6.61
C LYS A 155 -18.10 -1.78 5.12
N LEU A 156 -18.49 -0.53 4.82
CA LEU A 156 -18.50 -0.01 3.44
C LEU A 156 -17.08 0.05 2.87
N PHE A 157 -16.10 0.40 3.70
CA PHE A 157 -14.70 0.38 3.33
C PHE A 157 -14.22 -1.04 3.00
N LEU A 158 -14.48 -2.02 3.88
CA LEU A 158 -14.12 -3.43 3.65
C LEU A 158 -14.75 -4.00 2.37
N ASP A 159 -16.04 -3.74 2.14
CA ASP A 159 -16.72 -4.21 0.92
C ASP A 159 -16.16 -3.51 -0.33
N SER A 160 -15.67 -2.27 -0.22
CA SER A 160 -15.06 -1.55 -1.35
C SER A 160 -13.64 -2.02 -1.69
N ILE A 161 -12.92 -2.70 -0.80
CA ILE A 161 -11.53 -3.15 -1.03
C ILE A 161 -11.42 -4.62 -1.43
N THR A 162 -12.52 -5.37 -1.41
CA THR A 162 -12.52 -6.83 -1.64
C THR A 162 -13.25 -7.23 -2.94
N ASP A 163 -13.56 -6.27 -3.82
CA ASP A 163 -14.28 -6.50 -5.10
C ASP A 163 -13.37 -6.20 -6.31
#